data_AF-A0A924BWA7-F1
#
_entry.id   AF-A0A924BWA7-F1
#
_cell.length_a   1.000
_cell.length_b   1.000
_cell.length_c   1.000
_cell.angle_alpha   90.00
_cell.angle_beta   90.00
_cell.angle_gamma   90.00
#
_symmetry.space_group_name_H-M   'P 1'
#
loop_
_entity.id
_entity.type
_entity.pdbx_description
1 polymer ?
#
loop_
_entity_poly.entity_id
_entity_poly.type
_entity_poly.pdbx_seq_one_letter_code
_entity_poly.pdbx_strand_id
1 'polypeptide(L)'
;MQEFDVIVVGGGHAGCEAAAVAARMGARVALVSFDPATIGAMSCNPAIGGLGKGHLVREVDAFDGLIARAADAAAIHYRMLNRSKGSAVRGPRIQADRKRFRAAIQSMLSAQSGLTVIAGEAAGLRMASGRVSGLDLANGQHIAASAVILCTGTFLGGRLFRGEERMVGGRTGEASALRLAEQLREALPMARLKTGTPPRLDGRTIDWSRLPEQPSDADLWTMSPLGAGRVLPQLHCATARTNVAT
;
A
#
# COMPACT_ATOMS: atom_id res chain seq x y z
N MET A 1 -15.36 -9.40 25.12
CA MET A 1 -13.96 -9.39 24.61
C MET A 1 -14.07 -9.71 23.13
N GLN A 2 -13.54 -8.87 22.23
CA GLN A 2 -13.54 -9.23 20.80
C GLN A 2 -12.37 -10.21 20.58
N GLU A 3 -12.70 -11.40 20.10
CA GLU A 3 -11.74 -12.48 19.86
C GLU A 3 -11.64 -12.75 18.36
N PHE A 4 -10.43 -12.69 17.84
CA PHE A 4 -10.09 -12.94 16.45
C PHE A 4 -9.06 -14.06 16.38
N ASP A 5 -8.97 -14.73 15.24
CA ASP A 5 -7.93 -15.73 15.04
C ASP A 5 -6.62 -15.02 14.63
N VAL A 6 -6.72 -13.97 13.81
CA VAL A 6 -5.60 -13.15 13.34
C VAL A 6 -5.90 -11.66 13.48
N ILE A 7 -4.96 -10.90 14.02
CA ILE A 7 -4.96 -9.43 13.94
C ILE A 7 -3.93 -8.99 12.90
N VAL A 8 -4.32 -8.14 11.95
CA VAL A 8 -3.42 -7.48 11.00
C VAL A 8 -3.31 -6.01 11.37
N VAL A 9 -2.10 -5.55 11.68
CA VAL A 9 -1.83 -4.16 12.08
C VAL A 9 -1.32 -3.36 10.88
N GLY A 10 -2.15 -2.44 10.39
CA GLY A 10 -1.81 -1.47 9.36
C GLY A 10 -2.52 -1.73 8.02
N GLY A 11 -3.36 -0.80 7.59
CA GLY A 11 -4.10 -0.83 6.33
C GLY A 11 -3.31 -0.50 5.07
N GLY A 12 -1.98 -0.73 5.06
CA GLY A 12 -1.15 -0.57 3.86
C GLY A 12 -1.32 -1.73 2.88
N HIS A 13 -0.62 -1.69 1.74
CA HIS A 13 -0.71 -2.72 0.70
C HIS A 13 -0.50 -4.14 1.25
N ALA A 14 0.54 -4.36 2.07
CA ALA A 14 0.82 -5.66 2.68
C ALA A 14 -0.30 -6.11 3.64
N GLY A 15 -0.82 -5.19 4.47
CA GLY A 15 -1.89 -5.53 5.41
C GLY A 15 -3.22 -5.83 4.72
N CYS A 16 -3.50 -5.16 3.59
CA CYS A 16 -4.68 -5.46 2.78
C CYS A 16 -4.62 -6.90 2.23
N GLU A 17 -3.49 -7.31 1.66
CA GLU A 17 -3.30 -8.68 1.16
C GLU A 17 -3.36 -9.70 2.30
N ALA A 18 -2.64 -9.46 3.40
CA ALA A 18 -2.62 -10.36 4.54
C ALA A 18 -4.01 -10.56 5.16
N ALA A 19 -4.77 -9.47 5.33
CA ALA A 19 -6.12 -9.53 5.88
C ALA A 19 -7.09 -10.26 4.95
N ALA A 20 -7.01 -9.99 3.65
CA ALA A 20 -7.86 -10.65 2.66
C ALA A 20 -7.59 -12.16 2.58
N VAL A 21 -6.31 -12.56 2.51
CA VAL A 21 -5.92 -13.97 2.45
C VAL A 21 -6.35 -14.69 3.73
N ALA A 22 -6.06 -14.14 4.91
CA ALA A 22 -6.44 -14.76 6.17
C ALA A 22 -7.96 -14.96 6.28
N ALA A 23 -8.76 -13.95 5.88
CA ALA A 23 -10.22 -14.05 5.88
C ALA A 23 -10.73 -15.13 4.90
N ARG A 24 -10.16 -15.21 3.69
CA ARG A 24 -10.52 -16.26 2.71
C ARG A 24 -10.15 -17.66 3.15
N MET A 25 -9.11 -17.81 3.95
CA MET A 25 -8.75 -19.08 4.60
C MET A 25 -9.68 -19.45 5.75
N GLY A 26 -10.71 -18.63 6.04
CA GLY A 26 -11.74 -18.89 7.05
C GLY A 26 -11.42 -18.35 8.43
N ALA A 27 -10.34 -17.57 8.59
CA ALA A 27 -10.02 -16.94 9.88
C ALA A 27 -10.95 -15.75 10.17
N ARG A 28 -11.29 -15.54 11.43
CA ARG A 28 -11.83 -14.26 11.92
C ARG A 28 -10.69 -13.27 12.01
N VAL A 29 -10.71 -12.23 11.20
CA VAL A 29 -9.62 -11.27 11.06
C VAL A 29 -10.02 -9.89 11.57
N ALA A 30 -9.17 -9.28 12.38
CA ALA A 30 -9.22 -7.85 12.68
C ALA A 30 -8.15 -7.10 11.90
N LEU A 31 -8.54 -6.21 10.98
CA LEU A 31 -7.63 -5.25 10.35
C LEU A 31 -7.65 -3.94 11.13
N VAL A 32 -6.61 -3.72 11.94
CA VAL A 32 -6.44 -2.51 12.76
C VAL A 32 -5.71 -1.44 11.93
N SER A 33 -6.28 -0.23 11.84
CA SER A 33 -5.63 0.91 11.17
C SER A 33 -5.98 2.21 11.88
N PHE A 34 -5.04 3.18 11.89
CA PHE A 34 -5.27 4.53 12.42
C PHE A 34 -6.52 5.17 11.82
N ASP A 35 -6.59 5.23 10.49
CA ASP A 35 -7.73 5.74 9.75
C ASP A 35 -8.21 4.71 8.71
N PRO A 36 -9.40 4.10 8.89
CA PRO A 36 -10.01 3.22 7.89
C PRO A 36 -10.18 3.85 6.50
N ALA A 37 -10.37 5.16 6.41
CA ALA A 37 -10.54 5.86 5.14
C ALA A 37 -9.25 5.92 4.30
N THR A 38 -8.09 5.57 4.89
CA THR A 38 -6.78 5.52 4.21
C THR A 38 -6.32 4.11 3.85
N ILE A 39 -7.11 3.07 4.19
CA ILE A 39 -6.79 1.68 3.84
C ILE A 39 -6.61 1.56 2.32
N GLY A 40 -5.49 0.99 1.88
CA GLY A 40 -5.13 0.86 0.46
C GLY A 40 -4.59 2.13 -0.20
N ALA A 41 -4.26 3.18 0.56
CA ALA A 41 -3.75 4.43 -0.02
C ALA A 41 -2.33 4.31 -0.59
N MET A 42 -2.15 4.86 -1.80
CA MET A 42 -0.85 5.06 -2.45
C MET A 42 -0.17 6.34 -1.96
N SER A 43 0.84 6.22 -1.09
CA SER A 43 1.56 7.37 -0.53
C SER A 43 2.56 7.99 -1.50
N CYS A 44 3.33 7.17 -2.22
CA CYS A 44 4.43 7.63 -3.07
C CYS A 44 4.01 7.80 -4.54
N ASN A 45 4.46 6.92 -5.44
CA ASN A 45 4.18 6.98 -6.87
C ASN A 45 2.74 6.51 -7.16
N PRO A 46 1.93 7.20 -7.99
CA PRO A 46 0.63 6.71 -8.42
C PRO A 46 0.76 5.62 -9.49
N ALA A 47 1.58 4.59 -9.24
CA ALA A 47 1.92 3.56 -10.21
C ALA A 47 2.03 2.18 -9.57
N ILE A 48 1.57 1.15 -10.29
CA ILE A 48 1.76 -0.27 -9.94
C ILE A 48 2.59 -0.95 -11.02
N GLY A 49 3.46 -1.88 -10.60
CA GLY A 49 4.35 -2.61 -11.49
C GLY A 49 5.65 -1.89 -11.82
N GLY A 50 6.25 -2.24 -12.95
CA GLY A 50 7.63 -1.92 -13.33
C GLY A 50 8.42 -3.17 -13.69
N LEU A 51 9.74 -3.06 -13.89
CA LEU A 51 10.59 -4.18 -14.32
C LEU A 51 10.44 -5.43 -13.44
N GLY A 52 10.84 -5.36 -12.16
CA GLY A 52 10.64 -6.47 -11.22
C GLY A 52 9.24 -6.46 -10.60
N LYS A 53 8.76 -5.27 -10.23
CA LYS A 53 7.46 -5.10 -9.54
C LYS A 53 6.28 -5.62 -10.36
N GLY A 54 6.33 -5.53 -11.69
CA GLY A 54 5.26 -6.03 -12.55
C GLY A 54 5.11 -7.55 -12.49
N HIS A 55 6.22 -8.28 -12.37
CA HIS A 55 6.22 -9.72 -12.15
C HIS A 55 5.60 -10.06 -10.80
N LEU A 56 6.07 -9.41 -9.72
CA LEU A 56 5.54 -9.63 -8.37
C LEU A 56 4.04 -9.35 -8.26
N VAL A 57 3.53 -8.31 -8.94
CA VAL A 57 2.08 -8.02 -8.98
C VAL A 57 1.30 -9.18 -9.60
N ARG A 58 1.81 -9.77 -10.68
CA ARG A 58 1.17 -10.92 -11.35
C ARG A 58 1.30 -12.21 -10.56
N GLU A 59 2.41 -12.41 -9.86
CA GLU A 59 2.57 -13.54 -8.95
C GLU A 59 1.60 -13.45 -7.77
N VAL A 60 1.46 -12.26 -7.16
CA VAL A 60 0.46 -12.03 -6.11
C VAL A 60 -0.95 -12.29 -6.64
N ASP A 61 -1.27 -11.85 -7.86
CA ASP A 61 -2.56 -12.15 -8.51
C ASP A 61 -2.79 -13.65 -8.75
N ALA A 62 -1.74 -14.40 -9.12
CA ALA A 62 -1.83 -15.85 -9.31
C ALA A 62 -2.16 -16.58 -7.99
N PHE A 63 -1.80 -16.00 -6.84
CA PHE A 63 -2.23 -16.43 -5.51
C PHE A 63 -3.54 -15.76 -5.04
N ASP A 64 -4.36 -15.28 -5.99
CA ASP A 64 -5.63 -14.58 -5.78
C ASP A 64 -5.50 -13.27 -4.97
N GLY A 65 -4.35 -12.59 -5.02
CA GLY A 65 -4.17 -11.31 -4.37
C GLY A 65 -5.09 -10.20 -4.91
N LEU A 66 -5.15 -9.08 -4.20
CA LEU A 66 -5.98 -7.92 -4.52
C LEU A 66 -5.32 -6.97 -5.52
N ILE A 67 -4.00 -6.81 -5.42
CA ILE A 67 -3.27 -5.67 -6.00
C ILE A 67 -3.41 -5.54 -7.52
N ALA A 68 -3.41 -6.64 -8.28
CA ALA A 68 -3.50 -6.58 -9.73
C ALA A 68 -4.90 -6.16 -10.21
N ARG A 69 -5.95 -6.77 -9.62
CA ARG A 69 -7.35 -6.38 -9.89
C ARG A 69 -7.63 -4.94 -9.49
N ALA A 70 -7.12 -4.49 -8.33
CA ALA A 70 -7.24 -3.11 -7.89
C ALA A 70 -6.46 -2.14 -8.80
N ALA A 71 -5.30 -2.56 -9.31
CA ALA A 71 -4.54 -1.79 -10.29
C ALA A 71 -5.32 -1.60 -11.59
N ASP A 72 -5.91 -2.66 -12.14
CA ASP A 72 -6.71 -2.56 -13.37
C ASP A 72 -7.97 -1.71 -13.19
N ALA A 73 -8.67 -1.83 -12.07
CA ALA A 73 -9.84 -1.01 -11.75
C ALA A 73 -9.54 0.50 -11.65
N ALA A 74 -8.26 0.85 -11.49
CA ALA A 74 -7.79 2.23 -11.33
C ALA A 74 -6.85 2.70 -12.44
N ALA A 75 -6.57 1.85 -13.44
CA ALA A 75 -5.51 2.11 -14.40
C ALA A 75 -5.91 3.16 -15.46
N ILE A 76 -5.16 4.24 -15.49
CA ILE A 76 -5.35 5.39 -16.38
C ILE A 76 -4.21 5.53 -17.40
N HIS A 77 -3.18 4.69 -17.31
CA HIS A 77 -2.07 4.63 -18.28
C HIS A 77 -1.40 3.27 -18.22
N TYR A 78 -1.02 2.69 -19.36
CA TYR A 78 -0.38 1.36 -19.43
C TYR A 78 0.91 1.40 -20.23
N ARG A 79 1.99 0.82 -19.69
CA ARG A 79 3.27 0.63 -20.38
C ARG A 79 3.88 -0.73 -20.08
N MET A 80 4.25 -1.45 -21.13
CA MET A 80 5.14 -2.60 -21.05
C MET A 80 6.59 -2.12 -21.13
N LEU A 81 7.30 -2.17 -20.02
CA LEU A 81 8.71 -1.82 -19.99
C LEU A 81 9.54 -2.93 -20.65
N ASN A 82 10.67 -2.55 -21.28
CA ASN A 82 11.51 -3.48 -22.06
C ASN A 82 10.77 -4.22 -23.19
N ARG A 83 9.73 -3.62 -23.77
CA ARG A 83 8.90 -4.21 -24.83
C ARG A 83 9.70 -4.76 -26.03
N SER A 84 10.72 -4.03 -26.48
CA SER A 84 11.59 -4.44 -27.60
C SER A 84 12.54 -5.60 -27.26
N LYS A 85 12.64 -5.99 -25.98
CA LYS A 85 13.44 -7.13 -25.52
C LYS A 85 12.56 -8.39 -25.41
N GLY A 86 13.22 -9.52 -25.16
CA GLY A 86 12.56 -10.82 -24.96
C GLY A 86 11.53 -10.78 -23.82
N SER A 87 10.50 -11.63 -23.91
CA SER A 87 9.36 -11.65 -22.97
C SER A 87 9.78 -11.79 -21.50
N ALA A 88 10.84 -12.55 -21.23
CA ALA A 88 11.36 -12.81 -19.89
C ALA A 88 11.81 -11.55 -19.12
N VAL A 89 12.10 -10.43 -19.81
CA VAL A 89 12.57 -9.19 -19.17
C VAL A 89 11.56 -8.04 -19.28
N ARG A 90 10.33 -8.34 -19.73
CA ARG A 90 9.26 -7.35 -19.88
C ARG A 90 8.57 -7.08 -18.55
N GLY A 91 8.42 -5.81 -18.20
CA GLY A 91 7.82 -5.40 -16.93
C GLY A 91 6.50 -4.66 -17.14
N PRO A 92 5.33 -5.25 -16.84
CA PRO A 92 4.07 -4.52 -16.91
C PRO A 92 4.05 -3.40 -15.87
N ARG A 93 3.63 -2.21 -16.29
CA ARG A 93 3.51 -1.03 -15.43
C ARG A 93 2.27 -0.23 -15.80
N ILE A 94 1.53 0.23 -14.79
CA ILE A 94 0.41 1.15 -14.97
C ILE A 94 0.60 2.40 -14.12
N GLN A 95 0.02 3.52 -14.56
CA GLN A 95 -0.36 4.60 -13.64
C GLN A 95 -1.79 4.37 -13.18
N ALA A 96 -2.04 4.58 -11.89
CA ALA A 96 -3.33 4.40 -11.27
C ALA A 96 -3.88 5.73 -10.74
N ASP A 97 -5.17 5.95 -10.92
CA ASP A 97 -5.91 6.92 -10.13
C ASP A 97 -5.87 6.47 -8.66
N ARG A 98 -5.24 7.28 -7.79
CA ARG A 98 -5.06 6.93 -6.37
C ARG A 98 -6.39 6.74 -5.63
N LYS A 99 -7.41 7.54 -5.97
CA LYS A 99 -8.72 7.47 -5.30
C LYS A 99 -9.45 6.21 -5.72
N ARG A 100 -9.44 5.88 -7.02
CA ARG A 100 -10.04 4.65 -7.55
C ARG A 100 -9.33 3.41 -7.04
N PHE A 101 -8.00 3.41 -6.98
CA PHE A 101 -7.25 2.27 -6.45
C PHE A 101 -7.61 2.00 -4.99
N ARG A 102 -7.62 3.06 -4.15
CA ARG A 102 -8.03 2.97 -2.76
C ARG A 102 -9.47 2.43 -2.63
N ALA A 103 -10.39 2.98 -3.41
CA ALA A 103 -11.79 2.55 -3.39
C ALA A 103 -11.96 1.09 -3.81
N ALA A 104 -11.20 0.62 -4.82
CA ALA A 104 -11.21 -0.78 -5.25
C ALA A 104 -10.73 -1.70 -4.13
N ILE A 105 -9.62 -1.37 -3.46
CA ILE A 105 -9.12 -2.13 -2.30
C ILE A 105 -10.16 -2.17 -1.18
N GLN A 106 -10.73 -1.03 -0.80
CA GLN A 106 -11.74 -0.96 0.26
C GLN A 106 -12.98 -1.80 -0.07
N SER A 107 -13.45 -1.73 -1.32
CA SER A 107 -14.57 -2.55 -1.80
C SER A 107 -14.23 -4.05 -1.71
N MET A 108 -13.06 -4.47 -2.21
CA MET A 108 -12.64 -5.87 -2.16
C MET A 108 -12.46 -6.40 -0.74
N LEU A 109 -11.97 -5.57 0.19
CA LEU A 109 -11.86 -5.93 1.61
C LEU A 109 -13.23 -6.03 2.28
N SER A 110 -14.15 -5.10 1.99
CA SER A 110 -15.51 -5.13 2.56
C SER A 110 -16.31 -6.37 2.13
N ALA A 111 -15.96 -6.99 1.00
CA ALA A 111 -16.56 -8.22 0.51
C ALA A 111 -15.99 -9.49 1.18
N GLN A 112 -14.95 -9.40 2.00
CA GLN A 112 -14.37 -10.56 2.68
C GLN A 112 -15.20 -10.93 3.91
N SER A 113 -15.87 -12.07 3.88
CA SER A 113 -16.53 -12.63 5.06
C SER A 113 -15.50 -12.92 6.16
N GLY A 114 -15.81 -12.53 7.40
CA GLY A 114 -14.92 -12.76 8.54
C GLY A 114 -13.85 -11.69 8.76
N LEU A 115 -13.77 -10.66 7.91
CA LEU A 115 -12.89 -9.52 8.11
C LEU A 115 -13.62 -8.35 8.79
N THR A 116 -13.09 -7.89 9.91
CA THR A 116 -13.56 -6.69 10.62
C THR A 116 -12.49 -5.61 10.59
N VAL A 117 -12.86 -4.41 10.15
CA VAL A 117 -11.96 -3.23 10.21
C VAL A 117 -12.14 -2.54 11.56
N ILE A 118 -11.04 -2.29 12.26
CA ILE A 118 -11.04 -1.60 13.56
C ILE A 118 -10.20 -0.33 13.43
N ALA A 119 -10.84 0.81 13.65
CA ALA A 119 -10.15 2.10 13.75
C ALA A 119 -9.39 2.17 15.08
N GLY A 120 -8.08 2.41 15.03
CA GLY A 120 -7.29 2.58 16.23
C GLY A 120 -5.78 2.52 16.01
N GLU A 121 -5.05 3.04 16.99
CA GLU A 121 -3.61 2.88 17.08
C GLU A 121 -3.28 1.58 17.82
N ALA A 122 -2.51 0.72 17.17
CA ALA A 122 -1.87 -0.42 17.82
C ALA A 122 -0.78 0.08 18.79
N ALA A 123 -1.05 -0.01 20.10
CA ALA A 123 -0.18 0.52 21.14
C ALA A 123 0.84 -0.51 21.65
N GLY A 124 0.51 -1.80 21.63
CA GLY A 124 1.42 -2.85 22.07
C GLY A 124 0.88 -4.25 21.82
N LEU A 125 1.79 -5.20 21.64
CA LEU A 125 1.48 -6.64 21.62
C LEU A 125 1.31 -7.15 23.04
N ARG A 126 0.30 -7.99 23.26
CA ARG A 126 0.18 -8.76 24.49
C ARG A 126 0.91 -10.07 24.37
N MET A 127 1.69 -10.38 25.39
CA MET A 127 2.48 -11.61 25.47
C MET A 127 2.02 -12.44 26.68
N ALA A 128 1.81 -13.72 26.47
CA ALA A 128 1.57 -14.71 27.52
C ALA A 128 2.51 -15.90 27.31
N SER A 129 3.34 -16.21 28.30
CA SER A 129 4.28 -17.34 28.25
C SER A 129 5.14 -17.37 26.98
N GLY A 130 5.65 -16.21 26.55
CA GLY A 130 6.49 -16.08 25.35
C GLY A 130 5.75 -16.12 24.01
N ARG A 131 4.41 -16.20 24.01
CA ARG A 131 3.58 -16.18 22.80
C ARG A 131 2.70 -14.94 22.77
N VAL A 132 2.38 -14.46 21.57
CA VAL A 132 1.40 -13.38 21.41
C VAL A 132 0.01 -13.89 21.80
N SER A 133 -0.75 -13.07 22.53
CA SER A 133 -2.12 -13.35 22.96
C SER A 133 -3.12 -12.27 22.52
N GLY A 134 -2.63 -11.21 21.86
CA GLY A 134 -3.49 -10.17 21.31
C GLY A 134 -2.78 -8.83 21.15
N LEU A 135 -3.58 -7.78 21.06
CA LEU A 135 -3.16 -6.40 20.86
C LEU A 135 -3.86 -5.47 21.86
N ASP A 136 -3.12 -4.52 22.40
CA ASP A 136 -3.65 -3.35 23.10
C ASP A 136 -3.76 -2.17 22.13
N LEU A 137 -4.93 -1.53 22.10
CA LEU A 137 -5.14 -0.28 21.40
C LEU A 137 -4.83 0.91 22.32
N ALA A 138 -4.48 2.05 21.72
CA ALA A 138 -4.16 3.27 22.48
C ALA A 138 -5.35 3.80 23.31
N ASN A 139 -6.58 3.48 22.93
CA ASN A 139 -7.80 3.85 23.66
C ASN A 139 -8.10 2.93 24.87
N GLY A 140 -7.21 2.00 25.21
CA GLY A 140 -7.37 1.06 26.33
C GLY A 140 -8.16 -0.20 25.99
N GLN A 141 -8.70 -0.33 24.78
CA GLN A 141 -9.35 -1.57 24.35
C GLN A 141 -8.34 -2.69 24.11
N HIS A 142 -8.74 -3.91 24.44
CA HIS A 142 -7.99 -5.12 24.21
C HIS A 142 -8.68 -5.99 23.16
N ILE A 143 -7.90 -6.46 22.20
CA ILE A 143 -8.32 -7.42 21.17
C ILE A 143 -7.52 -8.70 21.37
N ALA A 144 -8.19 -9.83 21.59
CA ALA A 144 -7.53 -11.13 21.76
C ALA A 144 -7.32 -11.80 20.41
N ALA A 145 -6.14 -12.39 20.19
CA ALA A 145 -5.87 -13.24 19.04
C ALA A 145 -4.68 -14.18 19.23
N SER A 146 -4.70 -15.28 18.49
CA SER A 146 -3.63 -16.29 18.49
C SER A 146 -2.43 -15.91 17.62
N ALA A 147 -2.62 -14.98 16.66
CA ALA A 147 -1.57 -14.48 15.79
C ALA A 147 -1.75 -12.99 15.48
N VAL A 148 -0.63 -12.29 15.30
CA VAL A 148 -0.60 -10.88 14.89
C VAL A 148 0.38 -10.70 13.73
N ILE A 149 -0.08 -10.06 12.65
CA ILE A 149 0.72 -9.70 11.48
C ILE A 149 0.98 -8.20 11.52
N LEU A 150 2.24 -7.80 11.60
CA LEU A 150 2.64 -6.39 11.63
C LEU A 150 2.93 -5.85 10.22
N CYS A 151 2.10 -4.95 9.74
CA CYS A 151 2.20 -4.27 8.43
C CYS A 151 2.28 -2.75 8.63
N THR A 152 3.12 -2.31 9.57
CA THR A 152 3.17 -0.93 10.09
C THR A 152 3.72 0.11 9.12
N GLY A 153 4.25 -0.30 7.96
CA GLY A 153 4.73 0.61 6.92
C GLY A 153 5.73 1.64 7.45
N THR A 154 5.50 2.92 7.17
CA THR A 154 6.36 4.03 7.62
C THR A 154 5.97 4.59 9.00
N PHE A 155 4.99 3.98 9.69
CA PHE A 155 4.39 4.54 10.91
C PHE A 155 5.09 4.10 12.21
N LEU A 156 5.80 2.97 12.22
CA LEU A 156 6.46 2.46 13.42
C LEU A 156 7.66 3.34 13.80
N GLY A 157 7.51 4.17 14.84
CA GLY A 157 8.54 5.17 15.19
C GLY A 157 8.88 6.13 14.05
N GLY A 158 7.88 6.50 13.26
CA GLY A 158 7.99 7.34 12.07
C GLY A 158 8.50 8.74 12.38
N ARG A 159 9.39 9.25 11.51
CA ARG A 159 9.89 10.63 11.54
C ARG A 159 9.92 11.19 10.12
N LEU A 160 9.40 12.39 9.96
CA LEU A 160 9.39 13.15 8.71
C LEU A 160 10.51 14.19 8.74
N PHE A 161 11.11 14.43 7.57
CA PHE A 161 12.20 15.38 7.40
C PHE A 161 11.87 16.32 6.23
N ARG A 162 11.93 17.63 6.47
CA ARG A 162 11.77 18.68 5.45
C ARG A 162 12.85 19.74 5.64
N GLY A 163 13.91 19.67 4.84
CA GLY A 163 15.12 20.45 5.12
C GLY A 163 15.67 20.09 6.50
N GLU A 164 15.82 21.09 7.37
CA GLU A 164 16.25 20.91 8.76
C GLU A 164 15.10 20.52 9.71
N GLU A 165 13.85 20.74 9.30
CA GLU A 165 12.68 20.44 10.12
C GLU A 165 12.51 18.93 10.31
N ARG A 166 12.19 18.55 11.56
CA ARG A 166 11.92 17.18 11.97
C ARG A 166 10.55 17.12 12.63
N MET A 167 9.68 16.26 12.12
CA MET A 167 8.34 16.05 12.66
C MET A 167 8.13 14.58 13.02
N VAL A 168 7.33 14.32 14.05
CA VAL A 168 6.89 12.95 14.39
C VAL A 168 5.66 12.63 13.55
N GLY A 169 5.67 11.47 12.89
CA GLY A 169 4.57 11.04 12.03
C GLY A 169 4.99 9.96 11.04
N GLY A 170 4.05 9.10 10.66
CA GLY A 170 4.29 8.09 9.63
C GLY A 170 4.23 8.64 8.20
N ARG A 171 3.37 9.64 8.00
CA ARG A 171 3.14 10.37 6.75
C ARG A 171 2.73 11.81 7.10
N THR A 172 2.79 12.72 6.13
CA THR A 172 2.40 14.12 6.35
C THR A 172 0.96 14.21 6.87
N GLY A 173 0.77 14.78 8.06
CA GLY A 173 -0.53 14.91 8.71
C GLY A 173 -1.04 13.66 9.44
N GLU A 174 -0.26 12.56 9.48
CA GLU A 174 -0.64 11.31 10.11
C GLU A 174 0.26 10.98 11.31
N ALA A 175 -0.32 10.36 12.34
CA ALA A 175 0.37 9.97 13.57
C ALA A 175 1.48 8.91 13.36
N SER A 176 2.22 8.59 14.42
CA SER A 176 3.24 7.55 14.45
C SER A 176 2.98 6.61 15.62
N ALA A 177 3.14 5.30 15.42
CA ALA A 177 3.03 4.30 16.49
C ALA A 177 4.34 4.28 17.30
N LEU A 178 4.37 5.01 18.42
CA LEU A 178 5.58 5.17 19.25
C LEU A 178 5.74 4.03 20.26
N ARG A 179 4.67 3.72 21.00
CA ARG A 179 4.68 2.71 22.07
C ARG A 179 5.01 1.31 21.55
N LEU A 180 4.35 0.91 20.46
CA LEU A 180 4.64 -0.38 19.81
C LEU A 180 6.09 -0.42 19.30
N ALA A 181 6.63 0.70 18.83
CA ALA A 181 8.01 0.77 18.35
C ALA A 181 9.04 0.65 19.47
N GLU A 182 8.74 1.14 20.68
CA GLU A 182 9.57 0.95 21.87
C GLU A 182 9.58 -0.51 22.29
N GLN A 183 8.40 -1.13 22.43
CA GLN A 183 8.27 -2.55 22.77
C GLN A 183 9.05 -3.46 21.80
N LEU A 184 8.97 -3.20 20.49
CA LEU A 184 9.69 -4.00 19.50
C LEU A 184 11.21 -3.76 19.52
N ARG A 185 11.68 -2.55 19.89
CA ARG A 185 13.11 -2.27 20.05
C ARG A 185 13.72 -3.01 21.24
N GLU A 186 12.95 -3.26 22.28
CA GLU A 186 13.38 -4.05 23.43
C GLU A 186 13.43 -5.56 23.10
N ALA A 187 12.57 -6.01 22.18
CA ALA A 187 12.43 -7.43 21.84
C ALA A 187 13.27 -7.89 20.64
N LEU A 188 13.61 -7.00 19.70
CA LEU A 188 14.23 -7.35 18.41
C LEU A 188 15.34 -6.38 18.00
N PRO A 189 16.34 -6.83 17.23
CA PRO A 189 17.30 -5.93 16.60
C PRO A 189 16.59 -5.02 15.59
N MET A 190 16.70 -3.70 15.79
CA MET A 190 15.98 -2.69 15.02
C MET A 190 16.94 -1.72 14.34
N ALA A 191 16.69 -1.43 13.06
CA ALA A 191 17.39 -0.41 12.28
C ALA A 191 16.40 0.64 11.74
N ARG A 192 16.90 1.79 11.32
CA ARG A 192 16.09 2.85 10.70
C ARG A 192 16.44 3.01 9.23
N LEU A 193 15.40 3.00 8.40
CA LEU A 193 15.50 3.33 6.98
C LEU A 193 14.90 4.71 6.72
N LYS A 194 15.38 5.39 5.67
CA LYS A 194 14.86 6.69 5.22
C LYS A 194 14.56 6.62 3.73
N THR A 195 13.39 7.12 3.35
CA THR A 195 12.98 7.25 1.95
C THR A 195 12.44 8.65 1.70
N GLY A 196 12.55 9.13 0.47
CA GLY A 196 12.02 10.42 0.03
C GLY A 196 10.81 10.26 -0.88
N THR A 197 9.99 11.31 -0.99
CA THR A 197 8.96 11.43 -2.01
C THR A 197 9.12 12.79 -2.69
N PRO A 198 8.95 12.90 -4.02
CA PRO A 198 8.99 14.19 -4.69
C PRO A 198 7.84 15.09 -4.23
N PRO A 199 7.92 16.42 -4.42
CA PRO A 199 6.80 17.32 -4.21
C PRO A 199 5.60 16.94 -5.10
N ARG A 200 4.42 17.46 -4.75
CA ARG A 200 3.23 17.39 -5.59
C ARG A 200 3.02 18.76 -6.23
N LEU A 201 2.90 18.79 -7.54
CA LEU A 201 2.75 20.02 -8.33
C LEU A 201 1.29 20.20 -8.75
N ASP A 202 0.84 21.45 -8.86
CA ASP A 202 -0.45 21.75 -9.51
C ASP A 202 -0.29 21.59 -11.03
N GLY A 203 -1.07 20.68 -11.62
CA GLY A 203 -1.00 20.42 -13.06
C GLY A 203 -1.35 21.64 -13.92
N ARG A 204 -2.12 22.59 -13.41
CA ARG A 204 -2.53 23.80 -14.15
C ARG A 204 -1.40 24.81 -14.34
N THR A 205 -0.35 24.72 -13.52
CA THR A 205 0.80 25.62 -13.58
C THR A 205 1.96 25.05 -14.38
N ILE A 206 1.75 23.91 -15.06
CA ILE A 206 2.75 23.27 -15.92
C ILE A 206 2.47 23.67 -17.37
N ASP A 207 3.48 24.14 -18.08
CA ASP A 207 3.40 24.35 -19.53
C ASP A 207 3.56 23.01 -20.26
N TRP A 208 2.44 22.29 -20.39
CA TRP A 208 2.39 20.97 -21.03
C TRP A 208 2.78 20.99 -22.50
N SER A 209 2.60 22.12 -23.20
CA SER A 209 2.90 22.26 -24.63
C SER A 209 4.38 22.05 -24.96
N ARG A 210 5.26 22.24 -23.96
CA ARG A 210 6.72 22.12 -24.09
C ARG A 210 7.24 20.74 -23.70
N LEU A 211 6.38 19.83 -23.25
CA LEU A 211 6.78 18.52 -22.75
C LEU A 211 6.39 17.43 -23.75
N PRO A 212 7.33 16.56 -24.16
CA PRO A 212 6.98 15.40 -24.96
C PRO A 212 5.99 14.48 -24.22
N GLU A 213 4.85 14.24 -24.86
CA GLU A 213 3.84 13.29 -24.38
C GLU A 213 4.33 11.84 -24.48
N GLN A 214 3.86 11.03 -23.55
CA GLN A 214 4.09 9.60 -23.48
C GLN A 214 2.75 8.88 -23.30
N PRO A 215 2.10 8.43 -24.40
CA PRO A 215 0.80 7.77 -24.33
C PRO A 215 0.92 6.36 -23.75
N SER A 216 -0.23 5.72 -23.51
CA SER A 216 -0.31 4.29 -23.21
C SER A 216 0.14 3.45 -24.40
N ASP A 217 0.58 2.22 -24.13
CA ASP A 217 0.79 1.21 -25.17
C ASP A 217 -0.55 0.84 -25.85
N ALA A 218 -0.50 0.59 -27.16
CA ALA A 218 -1.66 0.21 -27.97
C ALA A 218 -2.23 -1.18 -27.61
N ASP A 219 -1.38 -2.15 -27.26
CA ASP A 219 -1.82 -3.47 -26.81
C ASP A 219 -2.72 -3.36 -25.60
N LEU A 220 -3.82 -4.11 -25.56
CA LEU A 220 -4.83 -4.07 -24.50
C LEU A 220 -4.55 -5.02 -23.32
N TRP A 221 -3.29 -5.19 -22.94
CA TRP A 221 -2.93 -6.01 -21.78
C TRP A 221 -3.38 -5.37 -20.46
N THR A 222 -3.68 -6.23 -19.47
CA THR A 222 -4.04 -5.90 -18.08
C THR A 222 -3.09 -6.55 -17.06
N MET A 223 -3.13 -6.07 -15.81
CA MET A 223 -2.34 -6.64 -14.72
C MET A 223 -2.85 -8.03 -14.35
N SER A 224 -4.15 -8.17 -14.13
CA SER A 224 -4.84 -9.43 -13.89
C SER A 224 -5.51 -9.96 -15.16
N PRO A 225 -5.47 -11.28 -15.44
CA PRO A 225 -6.20 -11.88 -16.55
C PRO A 225 -7.70 -12.06 -16.25
N LEU A 226 -8.14 -11.84 -15.01
CA LEU A 226 -9.52 -12.10 -14.56
C LEU A 226 -10.47 -10.90 -14.72
N GLY A 227 -9.97 -9.78 -15.25
CA GLY A 227 -10.72 -8.53 -15.36
C GLY A 227 -11.46 -8.34 -16.69
N ALA A 228 -12.34 -7.35 -16.73
CA ALA A 228 -13.10 -6.97 -17.93
C ALA A 228 -12.28 -6.18 -18.98
N GLY A 229 -10.95 -6.14 -18.86
CA GLY A 229 -10.09 -5.30 -19.69
C GLY A 229 -9.96 -3.86 -19.20
N ARG A 230 -9.55 -2.95 -20.10
CA ARG A 230 -9.34 -1.53 -19.78
C ARG A 230 -10.67 -0.77 -19.79
N VAL A 231 -11.08 -0.23 -18.65
CA VAL A 231 -12.40 0.42 -18.47
C VAL A 231 -12.35 1.93 -18.28
N LEU A 232 -11.18 2.51 -18.00
CA LEU A 232 -11.02 3.94 -17.74
C LEU A 232 -10.43 4.68 -18.95
N PRO A 233 -10.77 5.98 -19.11
CA PRO A 233 -10.09 6.86 -20.05
C PRO A 233 -8.58 6.84 -19.84
N GLN A 234 -7.84 6.73 -20.94
CA GLN A 234 -6.39 6.69 -20.92
C GLN A 234 -5.82 8.10 -20.99
N LEU A 235 -4.98 8.45 -20.02
CA LEU A 235 -4.19 9.67 -19.99
C LEU A 235 -2.79 9.41 -20.53
N HIS A 236 -2.03 10.48 -20.77
CA HIS A 236 -0.60 10.40 -21.06
C HIS A 236 0.23 10.79 -19.82
N CYS A 237 1.47 10.33 -19.76
CA CYS A 237 2.50 10.98 -18.96
C CYS A 237 3.28 11.97 -19.83
N ALA A 238 4.07 12.85 -19.22
CA ALA A 238 5.00 13.72 -19.94
C ALA A 238 6.42 13.54 -19.41
N THR A 239 7.43 13.87 -20.21
CA THR A 239 8.85 13.71 -19.85
C THR A 239 9.54 15.06 -19.79
N ALA A 240 10.32 15.30 -18.74
CA ALA A 240 11.21 16.46 -18.60
C ALA A 240 12.61 16.00 -18.16
N ARG A 241 13.60 16.90 -18.27
CA ARG A 241 14.97 16.68 -17.81
C ARG A 241 15.44 17.89 -17.00
N THR A 242 16.28 17.66 -16.01
CA THR A 242 17.04 18.72 -15.35
C THR A 242 18.14 19.25 -16.28
N ASN A 243 18.69 20.42 -15.96
CA ASN A 243 19.79 21.05 -16.71
C ASN A 243 20.88 21.55 -15.74
N VAL A 244 21.92 22.20 -16.25
CA VAL A 244 23.07 22.63 -15.42
C VAL A 244 22.67 23.59 -14.28
N ALA A 245 21.55 24.32 -14.39
CA ALA A 245 21.07 25.21 -13.35
C ALA A 245 20.25 24.52 -12.25
N THR A 246 19.86 23.24 -12.42
CA THR A 246 18.96 22.48 -11.52
C THR A 246 19.45 21.08 -11.23
#